data_AF-A0A433ZZK6-F1
#
_entry.id   AF-A0A433ZZK6-F1
#
_cell.length_a   1.000
_cell.length_b   1.000
_cell.length_c   1.000
_cell.angle_alpha   90.00
_cell.angle_beta   90.00
_cell.angle_gamma   90.00
#
_symmetry.space_group_name_H-M   'P 1'
#
loop_
_entity.id
_entity.type
_entity.pdbx_description
1 polymer ?
#
loop_
_entity_poly.entity_id
_entity_poly.type
_entity_poly.pdbx_seq_one_letter_code
_entity_poly.pdbx_strand_id
1 'polypeptide(L)'
;EWSALMAPHWQQTMKRMAAHPVALCLQDTTELDFNGQEAEGLGPLNYETRRGMYLHPTYVVTPQREPLGVVDAWMWAREERDKDGVRHGQKDSRRWIGGYER
;
A
#
# COMPACT_ATOMS: atom_id res chain seq x y z
N GLU A 1 16.01 3.92 1.01
CA GLU A 1 14.69 3.33 1.34
C GLU A 1 13.60 4.38 1.51
N TRP A 2 12.55 4.29 0.69
CA TRP A 2 11.38 5.18 0.76
C TRP A 2 10.67 5.13 2.14
N SER A 3 10.77 4.01 2.85
CA SER A 3 10.18 3.84 4.18
C SER A 3 10.80 4.78 5.22
N ALA A 4 12.08 5.14 5.07
CA ALA A 4 12.73 6.13 5.94
C ALA A 4 12.14 7.54 5.76
N LEU A 5 11.71 7.87 4.55
CA LEU A 5 10.99 9.13 4.27
C LEU A 5 9.60 9.12 4.93
N MET A 6 8.92 7.97 4.94
CA MET A 6 7.57 7.83 5.51
C MET A 6 7.56 7.72 7.04
N ALA A 7 8.62 7.19 7.66
CA ALA A 7 8.74 7.00 9.09
C ALA A 7 8.33 8.22 9.95
N PRO A 8 8.79 9.47 9.69
CA PRO A 8 8.34 10.63 10.46
C PRO A 8 6.84 10.92 10.31
N HIS A 9 6.26 10.65 9.13
CA HIS A 9 4.82 10.81 8.91
C HIS A 9 4.01 9.78 9.69
N TRP A 10 4.46 8.52 9.71
CA TRP A 10 3.85 7.47 10.52
C TRP A 10 3.90 7.80 12.01
N GLN A 11 5.05 8.23 12.51
CA GLN A 11 5.20 8.66 13.91
C GLN A 11 4.25 9.82 14.26
N GLN A 12 4.08 10.79 13.36
CA GLN A 12 3.18 11.91 13.60
C GLN A 12 1.70 11.47 13.57
N THR A 13 1.32 10.55 12.69
CA THR A 13 -0.02 9.95 12.70
C THR A 13 -0.28 9.19 14.00
N MET A 14 0.68 8.40 14.49
CA MET A 14 0.58 7.69 15.76
C MET A 14 0.37 8.66 16.94
N LYS A 15 1.10 9.78 16.96
CA LYS A 15 0.90 10.84 17.97
C LYS A 15 -0.50 11.47 17.91
N ARG A 16 -1.00 11.75 16.70
CA ARG A 16 -2.35 12.31 16.51
C ARG A 16 -3.42 11.33 16.99
N MET A 17 -3.36 10.07 16.57
CA MET A 17 -4.36 9.07 16.95
C MET A 17 -4.36 8.72 18.44
N ALA A 18 -3.22 8.82 19.13
CA ALA A 18 -3.14 8.62 20.57
C ALA A 18 -3.95 9.66 21.39
N ALA A 19 -4.31 10.80 20.79
CA ALA A 19 -5.17 11.80 21.43
C ALA A 19 -6.67 11.42 21.38
N HIS A 20 -7.05 10.38 20.63
CA HIS A 20 -8.44 9.94 20.48
C HIS A 20 -8.66 8.60 21.21
N PRO A 21 -9.82 8.42 21.87
CA PRO A 21 -10.13 7.16 22.57
C PRO A 21 -10.33 6.00 21.59
N VAL A 22 -10.74 6.29 20.36
CA VAL A 22 -10.92 5.31 19.28
C VAL A 22 -10.37 5.91 17.99
N ALA A 23 -9.59 5.13 17.27
CA ALA A 23 -9.15 5.41 15.91
C ALA A 23 -9.43 4.18 15.03
N LEU A 24 -9.82 4.41 13.78
CA LEU A 24 -10.12 3.38 12.80
C LEU A 24 -8.96 3.27 11.83
N CYS A 25 -8.31 2.10 11.78
CA CYS A 25 -7.22 1.79 10.85
C CYS A 25 -7.79 1.12 9.60
N LEU A 26 -8.11 1.92 8.59
CA LEU A 26 -8.69 1.46 7.34
C LEU A 26 -7.59 1.01 6.38
N GLN A 27 -7.75 -0.17 5.81
CA GLN A 27 -6.85 -0.72 4.80
C GLN A 27 -7.59 -0.86 3.49
N ASP A 28 -6.91 -0.56 2.38
CA ASP A 28 -7.40 -0.87 1.04
C ASP A 28 -6.24 -0.94 0.06
N THR A 29 -6.47 -1.38 -1.18
CA THR A 29 -5.45 -1.44 -2.23
C THR A 29 -5.81 -0.52 -3.39
N THR A 30 -4.84 0.27 -3.85
CA THR A 30 -4.97 1.08 -5.06
C THR A 30 -3.82 0.82 -6.04
N GLU A 31 -4.03 1.18 -7.31
CA GLU A 31 -3.05 1.09 -8.37
C GLU A 31 -2.40 2.45 -8.60
N LEU A 32 -1.08 2.48 -8.66
CA LEU A 32 -0.31 3.60 -9.20
C LEU A 32 0.01 3.26 -10.65
N ASP A 33 -0.77 3.82 -11.58
CA ASP A 33 -0.63 3.59 -13.01
C ASP A 33 0.41 4.52 -13.63
N PHE A 34 1.44 3.93 -14.22
CA PHE A 34 2.54 4.62 -14.88
C PHE A 34 2.61 4.24 -16.37
N ASN A 35 1.52 3.73 -16.94
CA ASN A 35 1.51 3.31 -18.34
C ASN A 35 1.92 4.44 -19.28
N GLY A 36 2.88 4.17 -20.18
CA GLY A 36 3.45 5.17 -21.09
C GLY A 36 4.51 6.09 -20.46
N GLN A 37 4.87 5.90 -19.20
CA GLN A 37 6.04 6.54 -18.58
C GLN A 37 7.24 5.58 -18.60
N GLU A 38 8.45 6.11 -18.78
CA GLU A 38 9.68 5.35 -18.58
C GLU A 38 10.02 5.31 -17.08
N ALA A 39 9.88 4.14 -16.47
CA ALA A 39 10.24 3.90 -15.08
C ALA A 39 10.67 2.45 -14.86
N GLU A 40 11.63 2.26 -13.97
CA GLU A 40 12.14 0.94 -13.59
C GLU A 40 11.32 0.32 -12.46
N GLY A 41 11.36 -1.00 -12.35
CA GLY A 41 10.73 -1.74 -11.25
C GLY A 41 9.19 -1.82 -11.32
N LEU A 42 8.57 -1.41 -12.44
CA LEU A 42 7.13 -1.53 -12.66
C LEU A 42 6.73 -2.93 -13.13
N GLY A 43 5.57 -3.40 -12.66
CA GLY A 43 4.96 -4.66 -13.06
C GLY A 43 3.55 -4.48 -13.65
N PRO A 44 2.94 -5.56 -14.15
CA PRO A 44 1.57 -5.50 -14.65
C PRO A 44 0.52 -5.24 -13.55
N LEU A 45 -0.52 -4.49 -13.90
CA LEU A 45 -1.66 -4.16 -13.03
C LEU A 45 -2.82 -5.16 -13.21
N ASN A 46 -4.07 -4.71 -13.15
CA ASN A 46 -5.26 -5.52 -13.42
C ASN A 46 -5.30 -6.10 -14.85
N TYR A 47 -4.71 -5.40 -15.81
CA TYR A 47 -4.48 -5.85 -17.18
C TYR A 47 -2.98 -5.98 -17.43
N GLU A 48 -2.55 -7.04 -18.12
CA GLU A 48 -1.13 -7.32 -18.36
C GLU A 48 -0.46 -6.25 -19.24
N THR A 49 -1.23 -5.47 -20.02
CA THR A 49 -0.72 -4.38 -20.84
C THR A 49 -0.50 -3.07 -20.08
N ARG A 50 -1.06 -2.94 -18.87
CA ARG A 50 -0.88 -1.75 -18.02
C ARG A 50 0.32 -1.96 -17.11
N ARG A 51 1.18 -0.95 -16.97
CA ARG A 51 2.40 -0.99 -16.18
C ARG A 51 2.31 -0.04 -14.99
N GLY A 52 2.62 -0.52 -13.80
CA GLY A 52 2.55 0.27 -12.59
C GLY A 52 2.99 -0.50 -11.35
N MET A 53 2.48 -0.07 -10.21
CA MET A 53 2.69 -0.74 -8.92
C MET A 53 1.43 -0.62 -8.06
N TYR A 54 1.31 -1.49 -7.06
CA TYR A 54 0.25 -1.47 -6.09
C TYR A 54 0.69 -0.76 -4.81
N LEU A 55 -0.25 -0.05 -4.21
CA LEU A 55 -0.12 0.59 -2.91
C LEU A 55 -1.23 0.07 -1.98
N HIS A 56 -0.85 -0.41 -0.80
CA HIS A 56 -1.77 -0.86 0.24
C HIS A 56 -1.46 -0.11 1.55
N PRO A 57 -2.10 1.05 1.79
CA PRO A 57 -1.86 1.85 2.98
C PRO A 57 -2.80 1.47 4.13
N THR A 58 -2.35 1.73 5.34
CA THR A 58 -3.20 1.78 6.54
C THR A 58 -3.49 3.24 6.87
N TYR A 59 -4.69 3.70 6.51
CA TYR A 59 -5.17 5.05 6.69
C TYR A 59 -5.99 5.19 7.98
N VAL A 60 -5.65 6.16 8.82
CA VAL A 60 -6.25 6.34 10.14
C VAL A 60 -7.24 7.48 10.14
N VAL A 61 -8.45 7.20 10.62
CA VAL A 61 -9.52 8.19 10.79
C VAL A 61 -10.19 8.07 12.16
N THR A 62 -10.84 9.13 12.63
CA THR A 62 -11.75 9.05 13.79
C THR A 62 -13.11 8.47 13.38
N PRO A 63 -13.95 8.02 14.34
CA PRO A 63 -15.34 7.64 14.05
C PRO A 63 -16.17 8.79 13.41
N GLN A 64 -15.79 10.04 13.66
CA GLN A 64 -16.37 11.25 13.06
C GLN A 64 -15.82 11.56 11.66
N ARG A 65 -15.00 10.67 11.10
CA ARG A 65 -14.37 10.78 9.77
C ARG A 65 -13.31 11.88 9.67
N GLU A 66 -12.72 12.28 10.79
CA GLU A 66 -11.57 13.19 10.77
C GLU A 66 -10.31 12.42 10.31
N PRO A 67 -9.58 12.93 9.30
CA PRO A 67 -8.39 12.28 8.78
C PRO A 67 -7.18 12.49 9.70
N LEU A 68 -6.58 11.42 10.21
CA LEU A 68 -5.41 11.50 11.11
C LEU A 68 -4.08 11.21 10.41
N GLY A 69 -4.10 10.57 9.24
CA GLY A 69 -2.91 10.30 8.42
C GLY A 69 -2.73 8.81 8.11
N VAL A 70 -1.54 8.42 7.65
CA VAL A 70 -1.17 7.03 7.35
C VAL A 70 -0.19 6.52 8.40
N VAL A 71 -0.28 5.24 8.77
CA VAL A 71 0.61 4.57 9.74
C VAL A 71 1.48 3.46 9.15
N ASP A 72 1.08 2.88 8.02
CA ASP A 72 1.88 1.92 7.27
C ASP A 72 1.52 1.99 5.79
N ALA A 73 2.42 1.49 4.93
CA ALA A 73 2.13 1.25 3.53
C ALA A 73 2.94 0.05 3.01
N TRP A 74 2.30 -0.74 2.16
CA TRP A 74 3.01 -1.68 1.28
C TRP A 74 3.02 -1.15 -0.14
N MET A 75 4.17 -1.22 -0.77
CA MET A 75 4.35 -0.87 -2.17
C MET A 75 5.04 -2.03 -2.88
N TRP A 76 4.44 -2.52 -3.97
CA TRP A 76 5.01 -3.62 -4.73
C TRP A 76 4.62 -3.56 -6.21
N ALA A 77 5.52 -4.02 -7.06
CA ALA A 77 5.22 -4.40 -8.43
C ALA A 77 4.95 -5.90 -8.48
N ARG A 78 4.04 -6.26 -9.37
CA ARG A 78 3.57 -7.62 -9.59
C ARG A 78 4.54 -8.29 -10.59
N GLU A 79 4.91 -9.56 -10.39
CA GLU A 79 5.80 -10.28 -11.34
C GLU A 79 5.07 -10.65 -12.63
N GLU A 80 5.73 -10.66 -13.79
CA GLU A 80 5.08 -11.15 -15.02
C GLU A 80 4.64 -12.62 -14.90
N ARG A 81 3.64 -13.00 -15.71
CA ARG A 81 3.27 -14.42 -15.83
C ARG A 81 4.34 -15.15 -16.61
N ASP A 82 4.62 -16.38 -16.22
CA ASP A 82 5.44 -17.28 -17.02
C ASP A 82 4.69 -17.77 -18.28
N LYS A 83 5.38 -18.61 -19.07
CA LYS A 83 4.83 -19.22 -20.29
C LYS A 83 3.57 -20.06 -20.06
N ASP A 84 3.37 -20.55 -18.83
CA ASP A 84 2.24 -21.39 -18.44
C ASP A 84 1.10 -20.54 -17.84
N GLY A 85 1.28 -19.21 -17.82
CA GLY A 85 0.30 -18.24 -17.30
C GLY A 85 0.30 -18.11 -15.79
N VAL A 86 1.31 -18.65 -15.10
CA VAL A 86 1.41 -18.67 -13.63
C VAL A 86 2.25 -17.49 -13.13
N ARG A 87 1.88 -16.96 -11.96
CA ARG A 87 2.62 -15.90 -11.26
C ARG A 87 3.17 -16.46 -9.95
N HIS A 88 4.50 -16.51 -9.82
CA HIS A 88 5.18 -17.21 -8.73
C HIS A 88 5.38 -16.37 -7.46
N GLY A 89 5.30 -15.05 -7.57
CA GLY A 89 5.41 -14.14 -6.43
C GLY A 89 4.38 -14.35 -5.31
N GLN A 90 4.59 -13.66 -4.20
CA GLN A 90 3.69 -13.69 -3.04
C GLN A 90 2.26 -13.30 -3.43
N LYS A 91 1.26 -14.04 -2.90
CA LYS A 91 -0.15 -13.69 -3.07
C LYS A 91 -0.43 -12.30 -2.49
N ASP A 92 -1.04 -11.43 -3.30
CA ASP A 92 -1.43 -10.07 -2.89
C ASP A 92 -2.33 -10.08 -1.64
N SER A 93 -3.13 -11.13 -1.42
CA SER A 93 -3.99 -11.25 -0.23
C SER A 93 -3.22 -11.27 1.09
N ARG A 94 -1.91 -11.57 1.08
CA ARG A 94 -1.08 -11.49 2.29
C ARG A 94 -0.92 -10.06 2.79
N ARG A 95 -1.15 -9.03 1.96
CA ARG A 95 -1.02 -7.61 2.34
C ARG A 95 -1.99 -7.22 3.45
N TRP A 96 -3.22 -7.73 3.43
CA TRP A 96 -4.20 -7.51 4.50
C TRP A 96 -3.73 -8.01 5.86
N ILE A 97 -3.11 -9.20 5.89
CA ILE A 97 -2.60 -9.77 7.14
C ILE A 97 -1.32 -9.05 7.57
N GLY A 98 -0.42 -8.78 6.63
CA GLY A 98 0.82 -8.05 6.92
C GLY A 98 0.58 -6.61 7.38
N GLY A 99 -0.47 -5.94 6.89
CA GLY A 99 -0.88 -4.61 7.34
C GLY A 99 -1.56 -4.63 8.72
N TYR A 100 -2.16 -5.75 9.14
CA TYR A 100 -2.68 -5.93 10.49
C TYR A 100 -1.59 -6.28 11.53
N GLU A 101 -0.57 -7.03 11.12
CA GLU A 101 0.56 -7.45 11.98
C GLU A 101 1.52 -6.30 12.34
N ARG A 102 1.38 -5.12 11.71
CA ARG A 102 2.27 -3.97 11.85
C ARG A 102 1.69 -2.82 12.67
#